data_AF-A0AAD4WGY6-F1
#
_entry.id   AF-A0AAD4WGY6-F1
#
_cell.length_a   1.000
_cell.length_b   1.000
_cell.length_c   1.000
_cell.angle_alpha   90.00
_cell.angle_beta   90.00
_cell.angle_gamma   90.00
#
_symmetry.space_group_name_H-M   'P 1'
#
loop_
_entity.id
_entity.type
_entity.pdbx_description
1 polymer ?
#
loop_
_entity_poly.entity_id
_entity_poly.type
_entity_poly.pdbx_seq_one_letter_code
_entity_poly.pdbx_strand_id
1 'polypeptide(L)'
;MPGISPDIISHRLSVNPAVRPVRQKRRAYDPERYEAMKAEVDRLSSIRFIREVDYPTWLANVVMVRKPRKGWRMCVDYTNLNRACPKDSFPLPRID
;
A
#
# COMPACT_ATOMS: atom_id res chain seq x y z
N MET A 1 -17.21 -6.00 -0.78
CA MET A 1 -17.71 -5.52 -2.07
C MET A 1 -16.92 -6.21 -3.15
N PRO A 2 -17.54 -6.97 -4.07
CA PRO A 2 -16.87 -7.37 -5.30
C PRO A 2 -16.57 -6.11 -6.10
N GLY A 3 -15.29 -5.87 -6.40
CA GLY A 3 -14.87 -4.78 -7.29
C GLY A 3 -15.17 -5.11 -8.75
N ILE A 4 -14.83 -4.19 -9.65
CA ILE A 4 -14.83 -4.45 -11.10
C ILE A 4 -13.72 -5.47 -11.40
N SER A 5 -13.99 -6.46 -12.25
CA SER A 5 -12.97 -7.46 -12.62
C SER A 5 -11.74 -6.78 -13.24
N PRO A 6 -10.51 -7.18 -12.86
CA PRO A 6 -9.28 -6.72 -13.52
C PRO A 6 -9.26 -6.96 -15.03
N ASP A 7 -10.01 -7.96 -15.52
CA ASP A 7 -10.16 -8.28 -16.94
C ASP A 7 -10.95 -7.20 -17.71
N ILE A 8 -11.82 -6.46 -17.00
CA ILE A 8 -12.58 -5.35 -17.57
C ILE A 8 -11.71 -4.09 -17.59
N ILE A 9 -11.12 -3.74 -16.44
CA ILE A 9 -10.25 -2.57 -16.32
C ILE A 9 -9.23 -2.78 -15.20
N SER A 10 -7.98 -2.45 -15.50
CA SER A 10 -6.88 -2.47 -14.54
C SER A 10 -6.04 -1.22 -14.70
N HIS A 11 -5.80 -0.52 -13.59
CA HIS A 11 -4.85 0.58 -13.57
C HIS A 11 -3.42 0.04 -13.51
N ARG A 12 -2.55 0.51 -14.42
CA ARG A 12 -1.11 0.24 -14.39
C ARG A 12 -0.38 1.51 -13.98
N LEU A 13 0.45 1.39 -12.95
CA LEU A 13 1.29 2.49 -12.49
C LEU A 13 2.37 2.80 -13.54
N SER A 14 2.49 4.07 -13.91
CA SER A 14 3.55 4.57 -14.81
C SER A 14 4.87 4.74 -14.07
N VAL A 15 5.51 3.65 -13.63
CA VAL A 15 6.80 3.72 -12.93
C VAL A 15 7.91 4.04 -13.93
N ASN A 16 8.73 5.06 -13.66
CA ASN A 16 9.87 5.41 -14.50
C ASN A 16 10.91 4.26 -14.52
N PRO A 17 11.19 3.64 -15.69
CA PRO A 17 12.10 2.49 -15.79
C PRO A 17 13.55 2.82 -15.46
N ALA A 18 13.95 4.10 -15.52
CA ALA A 18 15.29 4.53 -15.12
C ALA A 18 15.49 4.55 -13.60
N VAL A 19 14.40 4.51 -12.81
CA VAL A 19 14.49 4.52 -11.34
C VAL A 19 14.71 3.11 -10.82
N ARG A 20 15.80 2.93 -10.06
CA ARG A 20 16.10 1.66 -9.43
C ARG A 20 15.02 1.29 -8.40
N PRO A 21 14.46 0.05 -8.43
CA PRO A 21 13.53 -0.42 -7.43
C PRO A 21 14.11 -0.37 -6.02
N VAL A 22 13.30 0.05 -5.05
CA VAL A 22 13.71 0.13 -3.64
C VAL A 22 13.02 -0.96 -2.85
N ARG A 23 13.82 -1.74 -2.11
CA ARG A 23 13.34 -2.67 -1.09
C ARG A 23 13.62 -2.07 0.28
N GLN A 24 12.60 -1.52 0.92
CA GLN A 24 12.75 -0.90 2.24
C GLN A 24 13.13 -1.98 3.29
N LYS A 25 14.01 -1.61 4.22
CA LYS A 25 14.38 -2.49 5.34
C LYS A 25 13.15 -2.72 6.23
N ARG A 26 12.93 -3.99 6.62
CA ARG A 26 11.86 -4.38 7.54
C ARG A 26 11.95 -3.56 8.83
N ARG A 27 10.80 -3.06 9.29
CA ARG A 27 10.66 -2.40 10.59
C ARG A 27 10.21 -3.39 11.66
N ALA A 28 10.69 -3.17 12.88
CA ALA A 28 10.19 -3.86 14.06
C ALA A 28 8.95 -3.14 14.59
N TYR A 29 8.01 -3.93 15.11
CA TYR A 29 6.81 -3.43 15.79
C TYR A 29 6.72 -4.11 17.15
N ASP A 30 6.15 -3.40 18.12
CA ASP A 30 5.75 -4.01 19.39
C ASP A 30 4.63 -5.04 19.16
N PRO A 31 4.39 -5.95 20.13
CA PRO A 31 3.40 -7.01 20.00
C PRO A 31 1.98 -6.52 19.69
N GLU A 32 1.55 -5.41 20.29
CA GLU A 32 0.21 -4.86 20.09
C GLU A 32 0.01 -4.43 18.62
N ARG A 33 0.99 -3.70 18.06
CA ARG A 33 0.98 -3.29 16.66
C ARG A 33 1.06 -4.48 15.71
N TYR A 34 1.82 -5.51 16.07
CA TYR A 34 1.97 -6.70 15.24
C TYR A 34 0.67 -7.48 15.13
N GLU A 35 -0.04 -7.70 16.25
CA GLU A 35 -1.34 -8.37 16.26
C GLU A 35 -2.38 -7.59 15.43
N ALA A 36 -2.43 -6.26 15.58
CA ALA A 36 -3.32 -5.43 14.78
C ALA A 36 -2.98 -5.48 13.27
N MET A 37 -1.70 -5.52 12.92
CA MET A 37 -1.25 -5.67 11.53
C MET A 37 -1.68 -7.03 10.98
N LYS A 38 -1.43 -8.11 11.72
CA LYS A 38 -1.78 -9.47 11.32
C LYS A 38 -3.28 -9.62 11.07
N ALA A 39 -4.11 -9.14 12.00
CA ALA A 39 -5.57 -9.18 11.85
C ALA A 39 -6.05 -8.47 10.59
N GLU A 40 -5.45 -7.32 10.24
CA GLU A 40 -5.82 -6.59 9.02
C GLU A 40 -5.33 -7.29 7.75
N VAL A 41 -4.13 -7.87 7.76
CA VAL A 41 -3.60 -8.66 6.64
C VAL A 41 -4.50 -9.89 6.39
N ASP A 42 -4.86 -10.63 7.44
CA ASP A 42 -5.74 -11.79 7.35
C ASP A 42 -7.12 -11.39 6.79
N ARG A 43 -7.67 -10.28 7.27
CA ARG A 43 -8.94 -9.72 6.77
C ARG A 43 -8.84 -9.36 5.28
N LEU A 44 -7.80 -8.65 4.86
CA LEU A 44 -7.62 -8.25 3.45
C LEU A 44 -7.35 -9.44 2.54
N SER A 45 -6.64 -10.46 3.02
CA SER A 45 -6.36 -11.70 2.30
C SER A 45 -7.63 -12.54 2.11
N SER A 46 -8.45 -12.68 3.16
CA SER A 46 -9.72 -13.44 3.10
C SER A 46 -10.73 -12.87 2.09
N ILE A 47 -10.77 -11.54 1.95
CA ILE A 47 -11.60 -10.86 0.94
C ILE A 47 -10.93 -10.71 -0.43
N ARG A 48 -9.74 -11.31 -0.63
CA ARG A 48 -8.96 -11.28 -1.88
C ARG A 48 -8.54 -9.88 -2.35
N PHE A 49 -8.40 -8.92 -1.44
CA PHE A 49 -7.91 -7.57 -1.76
C PHE A 49 -6.39 -7.53 -1.89
N ILE A 50 -5.70 -8.41 -1.16
CA ILE A 50 -4.25 -8.62 -1.27
C ILE A 50 -3.98 -10.10 -1.57
N ARG A 51 -2.77 -10.38 -2.05
CA ARG A 51 -2.28 -11.72 -2.32
C ARG A 51 -0.81 -11.82 -1.96
N GLU A 52 -0.35 -13.03 -1.68
CA GLU A 52 1.07 -13.30 -1.54
C GLU A 52 1.79 -13.14 -2.89
N VAL A 53 3.04 -12.69 -2.82
CA VAL A 53 3.89 -12.45 -3.99
C VAL A 53 5.31 -12.89 -3.65
N ASP A 54 5.85 -13.76 -4.48
CA ASP A 54 7.23 -14.21 -4.36
C ASP A 54 8.19 -13.25 -5.05
N TYR A 55 9.36 -13.06 -4.42
CA TYR A 55 10.49 -12.29 -4.95
C TYR A 55 10.13 -10.89 -5.51
N PRO A 56 9.49 -10.00 -4.72
CA PRO A 56 9.10 -8.69 -5.20
C PRO A 56 10.33 -7.79 -5.46
N THR A 57 10.30 -7.06 -6.59
CA THR A 57 11.33 -6.08 -6.97
C THR A 57 11.24 -4.80 -6.14
N TRP A 58 10.03 -4.38 -5.79
CA TRP A 58 9.72 -3.26 -4.90
C TRP A 58 9.22 -3.77 -3.55
N LEU A 59 9.68 -3.20 -2.44
CA LEU A 59 9.16 -3.52 -1.10
C LEU A 59 8.95 -2.25 -0.30
N ALA A 60 7.70 -2.00 0.09
CA ALA A 60 7.30 -0.88 0.94
C ALA A 60 6.91 -1.39 2.33
N ASN A 61 7.27 -0.65 3.36
CA ASN A 61 6.93 -0.97 4.74
C ASN A 61 5.48 -0.61 5.06
N VAL A 62 4.90 -1.39 5.96
CA VAL A 62 3.66 -1.03 6.64
C VAL A 62 3.93 0.07 7.67
N VAL A 63 2.96 0.94 7.94
CA VAL A 63 3.00 1.94 9.00
C VAL A 63 1.71 1.82 9.80
N MET A 64 1.82 1.57 11.10
CA MET A 64 0.67 1.49 11.99
C MET A 64 0.40 2.88 12.58
N VAL A 65 -0.79 3.42 12.33
CA VAL A 65 -1.20 4.74 12.80
C VAL A 65 -2.39 4.60 13.75
N ARG A 66 -2.32 5.25 14.90
CA ARG A 66 -3.40 5.23 15.89
C ARG A 66 -4.54 6.14 15.44
N LYS A 67 -5.76 5.60 15.37
CA LYS A 67 -6.96 6.35 15.05
C LYS A 67 -7.65 6.80 16.35
N PRO A 68 -8.06 8.07 16.51
CA PRO A 68 -8.53 8.62 17.79
C PRO A 68 -9.62 7.82 18.53
N ARG A 69 -10.41 6.99 17.84
CA ARG A 69 -11.49 6.18 18.43
C ARG A 69 -11.67 4.79 17.81
N LYS A 70 -10.79 4.36 16.92
CA LYS A 70 -11.00 3.16 16.07
C LYS A 70 -9.78 2.23 16.02
N GLY A 71 -8.97 2.23 17.08
CA GLY A 71 -7.80 1.37 17.19
C GLY A 71 -6.68 1.73 16.20
N TRP A 72 -5.97 0.72 15.72
CA TRP A 72 -4.87 0.85 14.76
C TRP A 72 -5.38 0.87 13.32
N ARG A 73 -4.74 1.70 12.48
CA ARG A 73 -4.91 1.71 11.02
C ARG A 73 -3.60 1.27 10.38
N MET A 74 -3.69 0.27 9.51
CA MET A 74 -2.59 -0.13 8.64
C MET A 74 -2.49 0.85 7.45
N CYS A 75 -1.32 1.45 7.28
CA CYS A 75 -0.95 2.26 6.12
C CYS A 75 0.27 1.64 5.44
N VAL A 76 0.58 2.01 4.20
CA VAL A 76 1.80 1.57 3.50
C VAL A 76 2.61 2.80 3.09
N ASP A 77 3.91 2.79 3.40
CA ASP A 77 4.82 3.87 3.04
C ASP A 77 5.29 3.73 1.59
N TYR A 78 4.50 4.26 0.66
CA TYR A 78 4.84 4.30 -0.76
C TYR A 78 5.80 5.43 -1.15
N THR A 79 6.48 6.10 -0.20
CA THR A 79 7.34 7.26 -0.51
C THR A 79 8.32 7.01 -1.66
N ASN A 80 9.00 5.86 -1.67
CA ASN A 80 9.96 5.52 -2.74
C ASN A 80 9.27 5.22 -4.09
N LEU A 81 8.12 4.54 -4.05
CA LEU A 81 7.35 4.23 -5.26
C LEU A 81 6.75 5.50 -5.86
N ASN A 82 6.16 6.36 -5.03
CA ASN A 82 5.56 7.63 -5.45
C ASN A 82 6.59 8.58 -6.08
N ARG A 83 7.85 8.56 -5.63
CA ARG A 83 8.95 9.31 -6.27
C ARG A 83 9.32 8.78 -7.65
N ALA A 84 9.06 7.50 -7.92
CA ALA A 84 9.35 6.86 -9.19
C ALA A 84 8.22 7.04 -10.23
N CYS A 85 7.02 7.43 -9.79
CA CYS A 85 5.90 7.75 -10.66
C CYS A 85 5.95 9.22 -11.10
N PRO A 86 5.54 9.55 -12.35
CA PRO A 86 5.36 10.93 -12.77
C PRO A 86 4.26 11.60 -11.94
N LYS A 87 4.38 12.91 -11.73
CA LYS A 87 3.33 13.69 -11.07
C LYS A 87 2.10 13.79 -11.97
N ASP A 88 0.94 13.73 -11.35
CA ASP A 88 -0.32 13.95 -12.04
C ASP A 88 -0.44 15.40 -12.48
N SER A 89 -0.86 15.61 -13.73
CA SER A 89 -1.13 16.94 -14.31
C SER A 89 -2.57 17.39 -14.09
N PHE A 90 -3.43 16.51 -13.55
CA PHE A 90 -4.83 16.78 -13.28
C PHE A 90 -5.09 16.76 -11.77
N PRO A 91 -4.64 17.78 -11.01
CA PRO A 91 -4.96 17.87 -9.60
C PRO A 91 -6.46 17.99 -9.41
N LEU A 92 -6.95 17.53 -8.26
CA LEU A 92 -8.34 17.77 -7.86
C LEU A 92 -8.63 19.29 -7.91
N PRO A 93 -9.81 19.69 -8.40
CA PRO A 93 -10.19 21.09 -8.45
C PRO A 93 -10.13 21.70 -7.04
N ARG A 94 -9.76 22.98 -6.96
CA ARG A 94 -9.87 23.72 -5.71
C ARG A 94 -11.35 23.86 -5.35
N ILE A 95 -11.65 23.71 -4.07
CA ILE A 95 -13.00 23.83 -3.48
C ILE A 95 -13.01 25.09 -2.59
N ASP A 96 -12.35 26.15 -3.04
CA ASP A 96 -12.35 27.45 -2.38
C ASP A 96 -13.72 28.14 -2.40
#